data_AF-A0A972Y779-F1
#
_entry.id   AF-A0A972Y779-F1
#
_cell.length_a   1.000
_cell.length_b   1.000
_cell.length_c   1.000
_cell.angle_alpha   90.00
_cell.angle_beta   90.00
_cell.angle_gamma   90.00
#
_symmetry.space_group_name_H-M   'P 1'
#
loop_
_entity.id
_entity.type
_entity.pdbx_description
1 polymer ?
#
loop_
_entity_poly.entity_id
_entity_poly.type
_entity_poly.pdbx_seq_one_letter_code
_entity_poly.pdbx_strand_id
1 'polypeptide(L)'
;YKDDEKVKDLLIQAKELKEQLTAVEEALYQTKNRSNQDPLNFPIRLTNKLGHLVSLVTMDDFPPTAQDLAVKNELSAKINAKLGEFDQLMNDKVKAFNKAFNDLQLNYLFTD
;
A
#
# COMPACT_ATOMS: atom_id res chain seq x y z
N TYR A 1 -25.43 -5.12 2.00
CA TYR A 1 -25.66 -5.34 0.56
C TYR A 1 -25.14 -6.68 0.00
N LYS A 2 -24.80 -7.69 0.82
CA LYS A 2 -24.11 -8.91 0.32
C LYS A 2 -24.94 -9.73 -0.69
N ASP A 3 -26.25 -9.74 -0.53
CA ASP A 3 -27.17 -10.58 -1.32
C ASP A 3 -28.04 -9.77 -2.31
N ASP A 4 -27.66 -8.52 -2.58
CA ASP A 4 -28.38 -7.65 -3.51
C ASP A 4 -27.76 -7.70 -4.91
N GLU A 5 -28.49 -8.31 -5.86
CA GLU A 5 -28.07 -8.43 -7.26
C GLU A 5 -27.74 -7.07 -7.91
N LYS A 6 -28.38 -5.98 -7.46
CA LYS A 6 -28.13 -4.63 -8.03
C LYS A 6 -26.73 -4.11 -7.74
N VAL A 7 -26.07 -4.60 -6.69
CA VAL A 7 -24.72 -4.16 -6.32
C VAL A 7 -23.62 -5.16 -6.68
N LYS A 8 -23.96 -6.25 -7.38
CA LYS A 8 -23.02 -7.35 -7.65
C LYS A 8 -21.73 -6.88 -8.32
N ASP A 9 -21.86 -6.05 -9.35
CA ASP A 9 -20.71 -5.47 -10.05
C ASP A 9 -19.89 -4.54 -9.15
N LEU A 10 -20.57 -3.80 -8.27
CA LEU A 10 -19.92 -2.93 -7.29
C LEU A 10 -19.14 -3.74 -6.25
N LEU A 11 -19.66 -4.89 -5.82
CA LEU A 11 -18.97 -5.81 -4.91
C LEU A 11 -17.72 -6.42 -5.56
N ILE A 12 -17.78 -6.75 -6.85
CA ILE A 12 -16.63 -7.22 -7.63
C ILE A 12 -15.56 -6.12 -7.67
N GLN A 13 -15.94 -4.90 -8.07
CA GLN A 13 -15.03 -3.75 -8.11
C GLN A 13 -14.41 -3.46 -6.74
N ALA A 14 -15.18 -3.52 -5.65
CA ALA A 14 -14.67 -3.33 -4.30
C ALA A 14 -13.59 -4.37 -3.95
N LYS A 15 -13.81 -5.64 -4.36
CA LYS A 15 -12.90 -6.74 -4.08
C LYS A 15 -11.58 -6.56 -4.84
N GLU A 16 -11.66 -6.26 -6.13
CA GLU A 16 -10.48 -5.99 -6.98
C GLU A 16 -9.69 -4.79 -6.46
N LEU A 17 -10.38 -3.69 -6.14
CA LEU A 17 -9.75 -2.48 -5.61
C LEU A 17 -9.06 -2.76 -4.28
N LYS A 18 -9.70 -3.52 -3.38
CA LYS A 18 -9.09 -3.94 -2.13
C LYS A 18 -7.83 -4.77 -2.37
N GLU A 19 -7.87 -5.76 -3.26
CA GLU A 19 -6.71 -6.60 -3.58
C GLU A 19 -5.55 -5.77 -4.15
N GLN A 20 -5.83 -4.82 -5.05
CA GLN A 20 -4.83 -3.93 -5.63
C GLN A 20 -4.20 -3.00 -4.58
N LEU A 21 -5.01 -2.37 -3.73
CA LEU A 21 -4.53 -1.53 -2.64
C LEU A 21 -3.72 -2.33 -1.62
N THR A 22 -4.18 -3.53 -1.25
CA THR A 22 -3.44 -4.43 -0.36
C THR A 22 -2.10 -4.83 -0.97
N ALA A 23 -2.02 -5.09 -2.27
CA ALA A 23 -0.75 -5.42 -2.92
C ALA A 23 0.26 -4.26 -2.85
N VAL A 24 -0.21 -3.01 -2.99
CA VAL A 24 0.63 -1.82 -2.82
C VAL A 24 1.08 -1.67 -1.37
N GLU A 25 0.15 -1.79 -0.42
CA GLU A 25 0.43 -1.72 1.01
C GLU A 25 1.46 -2.78 1.42
N GLU A 26 1.26 -4.05 1.04
CA GLU A 26 2.17 -5.14 1.38
C GLU A 26 3.56 -5.03 0.72
N ALA A 27 3.68 -4.29 -0.38
CA ALA A 27 4.97 -3.98 -0.98
C ALA A 27 5.73 -2.90 -0.17
N LEU A 28 5.00 -1.93 0.38
CA LEU A 28 5.55 -0.81 1.15
C LEU A 28 5.78 -1.16 2.62
N TYR A 29 4.84 -1.87 3.26
CA TYR A 29 4.77 -2.18 4.68
C TYR A 29 4.49 -3.66 4.95
N GLN A 30 5.03 -4.18 6.06
CA GLN A 30 4.74 -5.54 6.51
C GLN A 30 3.46 -5.55 7.35
N THR A 31 2.34 -5.96 6.76
CA THR A 31 1.00 -5.95 7.38
C THR A 31 0.76 -7.12 8.33
N LYS A 32 1.61 -8.15 8.30
CA LYS A 32 1.45 -9.37 9.12
C LYS A 32 2.06 -9.27 10.51
N ASN A 33 2.87 -8.24 10.77
CA ASN A 33 3.53 -8.07 12.06
C ASN A 33 2.51 -7.72 13.16
N ARG A 34 2.55 -8.49 14.25
CA ARG A 34 1.79 -8.35 15.51
C ARG A 34 2.73 -8.30 16.72
N SER A 35 3.96 -8.79 16.59
CA SER A 35 4.97 -8.80 17.64
C SER A 35 6.35 -8.34 17.13
N ASN A 36 7.27 -8.02 18.06
CA ASN A 36 8.64 -7.61 17.73
C ASN A 36 9.49 -8.73 17.10
N GLN A 37 9.11 -10.00 17.27
CA GLN A 37 9.85 -11.15 16.73
C GLN A 37 9.35 -11.58 15.34
N ASP A 38 8.22 -11.04 14.89
CA ASP A 38 7.61 -11.38 13.61
C ASP A 38 8.48 -11.09 12.38
N PRO A 39 9.40 -10.08 12.37
CA PRO A 39 10.33 -9.89 11.27
C PRO A 39 11.22 -11.10 10.94
N LEU A 40 11.36 -12.06 11.88
CA LEU A 40 12.05 -13.33 11.62
C LEU A 40 11.28 -14.24 10.66
N ASN A 41 9.95 -14.18 10.68
CA ASN A 41 9.07 -15.00 9.84
C ASN A 41 8.51 -14.24 8.65
N PHE A 42 8.41 -12.91 8.76
CA PHE A 42 7.87 -12.04 7.72
C PHE A 42 8.90 -10.98 7.32
N PRO A 43 9.55 -11.14 6.15
CA PRO A 43 10.60 -10.23 5.71
C PRO A 43 10.15 -8.77 5.68
N ILE A 44 11.07 -7.86 6.01
CA ILE A 44 10.85 -6.42 5.96
C ILE A 44 10.55 -5.92 4.54
N ARG A 45 9.75 -4.86 4.43
CA ARG A 45 9.31 -4.27 3.15
C ARG A 45 10.10 -3.01 2.78
N LEU A 46 9.76 -2.40 1.64
CA LEU A 46 10.57 -1.33 1.04
C LEU A 46 10.85 -0.17 1.99
N THR A 47 9.84 0.30 2.74
CA THR A 47 10.00 1.41 3.68
C THR A 47 10.92 1.04 4.85
N ASN A 48 10.75 -0.16 5.41
CA ASN A 48 11.63 -0.69 6.45
C ASN A 48 13.08 -0.85 5.97
N LYS A 49 13.29 -1.33 4.74
CA LYS A 49 14.62 -1.48 4.14
C LYS A 49 15.33 -0.13 4.01
N LEU A 50 14.60 0.89 3.52
CA LEU A 50 15.15 2.24 3.39
C LEU A 50 15.46 2.85 4.77
N GLY A 51 14.54 2.71 5.74
CA GLY A 51 14.76 3.16 7.11
C GLY A 51 15.94 2.48 7.79
N HIS A 52 16.12 1.17 7.58
CA HIS A 52 17.28 0.45 8.09
C HIS A 52 18.58 0.92 7.44
N LEU A 53 18.60 1.18 6.13
CA LEU A 53 19.77 1.77 5.47
C LEU A 53 20.11 3.12 6.11
N VAL A 54 19.11 3.98 6.35
CA VAL A 54 19.30 5.27 7.04
C VAL A 54 19.91 5.04 8.43
N SER A 55 19.39 4.08 9.21
CA SER A 55 19.96 3.76 10.52
C SER A 55 21.44 3.38 10.43
N LEU A 56 21.83 2.53 9.47
CA LEU A 56 23.21 2.07 9.32
C LEU A 56 24.16 3.23 8.97
N VAL A 57 23.79 4.08 8.00
CA VAL A 57 24.64 5.20 7.58
C VAL A 57 24.71 6.33 8.62
N THR A 58 23.81 6.34 9.61
CA THR A 58 23.84 7.31 10.72
C THR A 58 24.57 6.81 11.97
N MET A 59 25.02 5.55 11.98
CA MET A 59 25.70 4.96 13.13
C MET A 59 27.19 5.33 13.22
N ASP A 60 27.81 5.75 12.12
CA ASP A 60 29.20 6.18 12.08
C ASP A 60 29.34 7.67 11.70
N ASP A 61 30.54 8.22 11.89
CA ASP A 61 30.85 9.62 11.61
C ASP A 61 31.33 9.84 10.15
N PHE A 62 31.19 8.84 9.27
CA PHE A 62 31.61 8.92 7.87
C PHE A 62 30.42 9.25 6.96
N PRO A 63 30.66 9.89 5.81
CA PRO A 63 29.61 10.06 4.82
C PRO A 63 29.19 8.70 4.22
N PRO A 64 27.95 8.56 3.71
CA PRO A 64 27.50 7.33 3.06
C PRO A 64 28.43 6.89 1.93
N THR A 65 28.64 5.57 1.82
CA THR A 65 29.43 4.99 0.75
C THR A 65 28.71 5.08 -0.60
N ALA A 66 29.44 4.83 -1.69
CA ALA A 66 28.84 4.75 -3.02
C ALA A 66 27.76 3.65 -3.09
N GLN A 67 27.96 2.54 -2.38
CA GLN A 67 27.01 1.44 -2.28
C GLN A 67 25.74 1.85 -1.52
N ASP A 68 25.87 2.59 -0.42
CA ASP A 68 24.71 3.10 0.32
C ASP A 68 23.84 4.00 -0.54
N LEU A 69 24.46 4.92 -1.30
CA LEU A 69 23.75 5.79 -2.23
C LEU A 69 23.06 5.00 -3.36
N ALA A 70 23.73 3.96 -3.89
CA ALA A 70 23.13 3.10 -4.90
C ALA A 70 21.88 2.37 -4.38
N VAL A 71 21.97 1.77 -3.18
CA VAL A 71 20.82 1.07 -2.55
C VAL A 71 19.70 2.05 -2.20
N LYS A 72 20.03 3.24 -1.68
CA LYS A 72 19.05 4.31 -1.42
C LYS A 72 18.27 4.64 -2.69
N ASN A 73 18.97 4.87 -3.80
CA ASN A 73 18.33 5.26 -5.07
C ASN A 73 17.44 4.13 -5.60
N GLU A 74 17.89 2.88 -5.53
CA GLU A 74 17.09 1.72 -5.93
C GLU A 74 15.81 1.58 -5.09
N LEU A 75 15.94 1.64 -3.76
CA LEU A 75 14.79 1.53 -2.85
C LEU A 75 13.82 2.70 -3.04
N SER A 76 14.35 3.92 -3.19
CA SER A 76 13.54 5.13 -3.43
C SER A 76 12.77 5.03 -4.74
N ALA A 77 13.40 4.56 -5.82
CA ALA A 77 12.72 4.35 -7.10
C ALA A 77 11.59 3.32 -6.98
N LYS A 78 11.82 2.20 -6.29
CA LYS A 78 10.80 1.17 -6.05
C LYS A 78 9.63 1.69 -5.20
N ILE A 79 9.90 2.49 -4.17
CA ILE A 79 8.87 3.12 -3.35
C ILE A 79 8.04 4.09 -4.19
N ASN A 80 8.69 4.98 -4.94
CA ASN A 80 8.01 5.96 -5.79
C ASN A 80 7.15 5.29 -6.86
N ALA A 81 7.60 4.16 -7.43
CA ALA A 81 6.77 3.37 -8.35
C ALA A 81 5.49 2.87 -7.66
N LYS A 82 5.58 2.36 -6.43
CA LYS A 82 4.41 1.91 -5.66
C LYS A 82 3.49 3.05 -5.22
N LEU A 83 4.04 4.22 -4.92
CA LEU A 83 3.24 5.42 -4.67
C LEU A 83 2.52 5.89 -5.95
N GLY A 84 3.18 5.82 -7.11
CA GLY A 84 2.54 6.10 -8.39
C GLY A 84 1.39 5.13 -8.71
N GLU A 85 1.56 3.84 -8.43
CA GLU A 85 0.48 2.84 -8.54
C GLU A 85 -0.68 3.19 -7.58
N PHE A 86 -0.39 3.54 -6.33
CA PHE A 86 -1.41 4.00 -5.37
C PHE A 86 -2.19 5.22 -5.89
N ASP A 87 -1.49 6.25 -6.35
CA ASP A 87 -2.10 7.48 -6.85
C ASP A 87 -3.00 7.20 -8.07
N GLN A 88 -2.60 6.30 -8.96
CA GLN A 88 -3.44 5.86 -10.08
C GLN A 88 -4.71 5.15 -9.58
N LEU A 89 -4.58 4.22 -8.63
CA LEU A 89 -5.74 3.54 -8.05
C LEU A 89 -6.71 4.52 -7.38
N MET A 90 -6.19 5.53 -6.66
CA MET A 90 -7.00 6.56 -6.03
C MET A 90 -7.71 7.45 -7.05
N ASN A 91 -6.99 7.93 -8.07
CA ASN A 91 -7.54 8.88 -9.03
C ASN A 91 -8.49 8.24 -10.03
N ASP A 92 -8.29 6.97 -10.37
CA ASP A 92 -9.07 6.28 -11.39
C ASP A 92 -10.09 5.33 -10.75
N LYS A 93 -9.61 4.31 -10.02
CA LYS A 93 -10.44 3.18 -9.57
C LYS A 93 -11.34 3.57 -8.39
N VAL A 94 -10.82 4.25 -7.38
CA VAL A 94 -11.63 4.72 -6.24
C VAL A 94 -12.66 5.74 -6.71
N LYS A 95 -12.27 6.66 -7.61
CA LYS A 95 -13.19 7.63 -8.17
C LYS A 95 -14.32 6.97 -8.97
N ALA A 96 -13.99 5.98 -9.81
CA ALA A 96 -14.98 5.21 -10.56
C ALA A 96 -15.91 4.42 -9.64
N PHE A 97 -15.35 3.76 -8.61
CA PHE A 97 -16.12 3.04 -7.60
C PHE A 97 -17.10 3.96 -6.87
N ASN A 98 -16.65 5.14 -6.42
CA ASN A 98 -17.49 6.13 -5.76
C ASN A 98 -18.62 6.61 -6.68
N LYS A 99 -18.33 6.83 -7.97
CA LYS A 99 -19.37 7.18 -8.94
C LYS A 99 -20.42 6.07 -9.04
N ALA A 100 -20.01 4.82 -9.22
CA ALA A 100 -20.92 3.68 -9.34
C ALA A 100 -21.77 3.47 -8.07
N PHE A 101 -21.16 3.64 -6.89
CA PHE A 101 -21.87 3.61 -5.60
C PHE A 101 -22.97 4.68 -5.54
N ASN A 102 -22.65 5.92 -5.97
CA ASN A 102 -23.57 7.05 -5.93
C ASN A 102 -24.70 6.92 -6.96
N ASP A 103 -24.40 6.42 -8.17
CA ASP A 103 -25.39 6.18 -9.23
C ASP A 103 -26.47 5.17 -8.76
N LEU A 104 -26.09 4.23 -7.89
CA LEU A 104 -27.00 3.26 -7.26
C LEU A 104 -27.74 3.83 -6.04
N GLN A 105 -27.48 5.09 -5.67
CA GLN A 105 -28.12 5.79 -4.55
C GLN A 105 -28.05 5.02 -3.22
N LEU A 106 -26.93 4.33 -2.99
CA LEU A 106 -26.72 3.52 -1.79
C LEU A 106 -26.47 4.40 -0.56
N ASN A 107 -26.80 3.87 0.62
CA ASN A 107 -26.57 4.56 1.89
C ASN A 107 -25.10 4.39 2.30
N TYR A 108 -24.41 5.51 2.55
CA TYR A 108 -23.02 5.49 3.04
C TYR A 108 -22.90 4.97 4.47
N LEU A 109 -23.90 5.24 5.30
CA LEU A 109 -23.97 4.86 6.71
C LEU A 109 -25.38 4.37 7.02
N PHE A 110 -25.46 3.29 7.78
CA PHE A 110 -26.70 2.81 8.37
C PHE A 110 -26.77 3.36 9.80
N THR A 111 -27.89 3.96 10.18
CA THR A 111 -28.09 4.58 11.49
C THR A 111 -29.28 3.97 12.24
N ASP A 112 -29.57 2.69 11.94
CA ASP A 112 -30.62 1.93 12.64
C ASP A 112 -30.34 1.84 14.14
#